data_AF-A0A6M8WDI4-F1
#
_entry.id   AF-A0A6M8WDI4-F1
#
_cell.length_a   1.000
_cell.length_b   1.000
_cell.length_c   1.000
_cell.angle_alpha   90.00
_cell.angle_beta   90.00
_cell.angle_gamma   90.00
#
_symmetry.space_group_name_H-M   'P 1'
#
loop_
_entity.id
_entity.type
_entity.pdbx_description
1 polymer ?
#
loop_
_entity_poly.entity_id
_entity_poly.type
_entity_poly.pdbx_seq_one_letter_code
_entity_poly.pdbx_strand_id
1 'polypeptide(L)'
;MQRIFPPEFTLAGNGNSRPGDQAYSLNSGAYRLIVALSRPACITPGCLGRLRLAPGRYCYLGSARRGLHQRVARHLRVASGQSCGGHWHIDALLMHRHARVVAVDLVPQGDECELSLTLAAAPGTSVPIAGFGATDCRCGCPAHLYRLSSDIASP
;
A
#
# COMPACT_ATOMS: atom_id res chain seq x y z
N MET A 1 -15.20 -13.71 -12.06
CA MET A 1 -13.82 -13.20 -12.12
C MET A 1 -13.87 -11.71 -12.44
N GLN A 2 -13.89 -10.83 -11.44
CA GLN A 2 -13.92 -9.39 -11.67
C GLN A 2 -12.47 -8.86 -11.70
N ARG A 3 -12.11 -8.26 -12.84
CA ARG A 3 -10.84 -7.57 -13.06
C ARG A 3 -10.82 -6.30 -12.20
N ILE A 4 -9.89 -6.23 -11.25
CA ILE A 4 -9.57 -4.97 -10.55
C ILE A 4 -8.48 -4.29 -11.36
N PHE A 5 -8.90 -3.57 -12.40
CA PHE A 5 -8.13 -2.52 -13.05
C PHE A 5 -9.10 -1.37 -13.29
N PRO A 6 -8.78 -0.13 -12.88
CA PRO A 6 -9.54 1.02 -13.39
C PRO A 6 -9.41 1.03 -14.93
N PRO A 7 -10.52 1.17 -15.67
CA PRO A 7 -10.55 1.01 -17.13
C PRO A 7 -10.06 2.28 -17.85
N GLU A 8 -8.83 2.75 -17.64
CA GLU A 8 -8.39 4.02 -18.24
C GLU A 8 -6.89 4.09 -18.63
N PHE A 9 -6.09 3.03 -18.53
CA PHE A 9 -4.66 3.13 -18.87
C PHE A 9 -4.21 2.09 -19.91
N THR A 10 -4.42 2.45 -21.17
CA THR A 10 -3.65 1.92 -22.29
C THR A 10 -2.18 2.32 -22.11
N LEU A 11 -1.27 1.34 -22.09
CA LEU A 11 0.16 1.56 -22.27
C LEU A 11 0.37 2.08 -23.70
N ALA A 12 0.29 3.40 -23.89
CA ALA A 12 0.70 4.02 -25.15
C ALA A 12 2.23 4.03 -25.21
N GLY A 13 2.75 3.25 -26.16
CA GLY A 13 4.16 3.21 -26.52
C GLY A 13 4.65 4.50 -27.18
N ASN A 14 5.96 4.51 -27.42
CA ASN A 14 6.76 5.56 -28.05
C ASN A 14 6.02 6.36 -29.14
N GLY A 15 5.88 7.67 -28.94
CA GLY A 15 5.40 8.62 -29.94
C GLY A 15 5.65 10.05 -29.48
N ASN A 16 6.50 10.77 -30.23
CA ASN A 16 6.77 12.20 -30.09
C ASN A 16 5.47 13.01 -30.21
N SER A 17 5.12 13.82 -29.20
CA SER A 17 4.37 15.10 -29.33
C SER A 17 4.29 15.85 -27.99
N ARG A 18 4.53 17.18 -28.01
CA ARG A 18 4.07 18.16 -27.00
C ARG A 18 2.83 18.85 -27.61
N PRO A 19 1.71 19.11 -26.89
CA PRO A 19 1.63 20.17 -25.86
C PRO A 19 0.63 19.91 -24.68
N GLY A 20 0.77 20.63 -23.54
CA GLY A 20 -0.35 20.85 -22.59
C GLY A 20 -0.21 20.37 -21.13
N ASP A 21 0.80 20.83 -20.39
CA ASP A 21 0.85 21.25 -18.96
C ASP A 21 -0.01 20.69 -17.80
N GLN A 22 -0.79 19.60 -17.92
CA GLN A 22 -1.55 19.06 -16.76
C GLN A 22 -1.27 17.59 -16.37
N ALA A 23 -0.45 16.86 -17.12
CA ALA A 23 -0.23 15.43 -16.86
C ALA A 23 1.06 15.09 -16.06
N TYR A 24 1.89 16.06 -15.71
CA TYR A 24 3.21 15.81 -15.09
C TYR A 24 3.31 16.04 -13.57
N SER A 25 2.20 16.37 -12.88
CA SER A 25 2.24 16.77 -11.46
C SER A 25 1.62 15.78 -10.47
N LEU A 26 1.17 14.60 -10.91
CA LEU A 26 0.43 13.63 -10.09
C LEU A 26 1.18 12.30 -9.84
N ASN A 27 2.41 12.14 -10.38
CA ASN A 27 3.19 10.91 -10.19
C ASN A 27 4.02 10.91 -8.89
N SER A 28 3.57 11.65 -7.89
CA SER A 28 4.08 11.70 -6.51
C SER A 28 2.91 11.87 -5.55
N GLY A 29 3.09 11.49 -4.30
CA GLY A 29 2.04 11.54 -3.27
C GLY A 29 2.01 10.28 -2.42
N ALA A 30 0.85 9.99 -1.84
CA ALA A 30 0.60 8.81 -1.02
C ALA A 30 -0.30 7.79 -1.72
N TYR A 31 -0.38 6.59 -1.17
CA TYR A 31 -1.29 5.55 -1.62
C TYR A 31 -1.69 4.66 -0.45
N ARG A 32 -2.83 3.99 -0.61
CA ARG A 32 -3.36 2.99 0.30
C ARG A 32 -3.41 1.65 -0.43
N LEU A 33 -2.89 0.59 0.19
CA LEU A 33 -3.05 -0.79 -0.25
C LEU A 33 -3.96 -1.52 0.71
N ILE A 34 -5.12 -1.96 0.24
CA ILE A 34 -6.02 -2.81 1.03
C ILE A 34 -5.67 -4.27 0.75
N VAL A 35 -5.25 -4.98 1.80
CA VAL A 35 -4.83 -6.37 1.74
C VAL A 35 -5.76 -7.23 2.59
N ALA A 36 -6.40 -8.21 1.96
CA ALA A 36 -7.14 -9.25 2.65
C ALA A 36 -6.22 -10.42 3.00
N LEU A 37 -6.22 -10.82 4.27
CA LEU A 37 -5.50 -11.97 4.76
C LEU A 37 -6.49 -13.03 5.24
N SER A 38 -6.56 -14.15 4.53
CA SER A 38 -7.56 -15.21 4.75
C SER A 38 -7.22 -16.17 5.89
N ARG A 39 -5.94 -16.26 6.27
CA ARG A 39 -5.43 -17.16 7.32
C ARG A 39 -4.31 -16.47 8.09
N PRO A 40 -4.02 -16.88 9.35
CA PRO A 40 -2.90 -16.32 10.07
C PRO A 40 -1.61 -16.40 9.25
N ALA A 41 -0.81 -15.33 9.28
CA ALA A 41 0.45 -15.25 8.55
C ALA A 41 1.61 -15.01 9.51
N CYS A 42 2.71 -15.71 9.29
CA CYS A 42 3.99 -15.36 9.89
C CYS A 42 4.83 -14.70 8.80
N ILE A 43 5.23 -13.45 9.02
CA ILE A 43 6.02 -12.66 8.09
C ILE A 43 7.30 -12.18 8.77
N THR A 44 8.33 -11.89 7.99
CA THR A 44 9.59 -11.32 8.49
C THR A 44 9.88 -10.04 7.71
N PRO A 45 9.37 -8.88 8.15
CA PRO A 45 9.54 -7.62 7.46
C PRO A 45 10.86 -6.97 7.91
N GLY A 46 11.93 -7.23 7.17
CA GLY A 46 13.23 -6.60 7.39
C GLY A 46 13.74 -6.77 8.83
N CYS A 47 14.10 -5.66 9.48
CA CYS A 47 14.66 -5.64 10.84
C CYS A 47 13.64 -5.85 11.96
N LEU A 48 12.33 -5.87 11.67
CA LEU A 48 11.29 -6.09 12.68
C LEU A 48 11.18 -7.56 13.15
N GLY A 49 11.99 -8.45 12.56
CA GLY A 49 12.02 -9.86 12.93
C GLY A 49 10.73 -10.60 12.54
N ARG A 50 10.48 -11.74 13.18
CA ARG A 50 9.34 -12.60 12.85
C ARG A 50 8.09 -12.12 13.57
N LEU A 51 7.04 -11.84 12.82
CA LEU A 51 5.78 -11.31 13.31
C LEU A 51 4.60 -12.16 12.87
N ARG A 52 3.56 -12.23 13.70
CA ARG A 52 2.33 -12.98 13.41
C ARG A 52 1.15 -12.03 13.21
N LEU A 53 0.47 -12.17 12.09
CA LEU A 53 -0.74 -11.43 11.74
C LEU A 53 -1.95 -12.36 11.79
N ALA A 54 -3.04 -11.86 12.37
CA ALA A 54 -4.33 -12.55 12.37
C ALA A 54 -5.04 -12.40 11.01
N PRO A 55 -6.02 -13.25 10.67
CA PRO A 55 -6.89 -13.01 9.51
C PRO A 55 -7.61 -11.66 9.62
N GLY A 56 -7.86 -11.03 8.48
CA GLY A 56 -8.60 -9.76 8.40
C GLY A 56 -8.20 -8.91 7.21
N ARG A 57 -8.70 -7.67 7.21
CA ARG A 57 -8.32 -6.63 6.24
C ARG A 57 -7.26 -5.72 6.84
N TYR A 58 -6.30 -5.36 6.02
CA TYR A 58 -5.18 -4.51 6.37
C TYR A 58 -5.11 -3.35 5.39
N CYS A 59 -4.91 -2.14 5.90
CA CYS A 59 -4.59 -0.96 5.11
C CYS A 59 -3.12 -0.62 5.32
N TYR A 60 -2.34 -0.68 4.25
CA TYR A 60 -0.97 -0.19 4.26
C TYR A 60 -0.89 1.16 3.57
N LEU A 61 -0.23 2.10 4.22
CA LEU A 61 0.04 3.43 3.71
C LEU A 61 1.49 3.49 3.24
N GLY A 62 1.69 4.11 2.08
CA GLY A 62 3.02 4.45 1.61
C GLY A 62 2.98 5.73 0.80
N SER A 63 4.12 6.40 0.71
CA SER A 63 4.32 7.54 -0.17
C SER A 63 5.23 7.19 -1.33
N ALA A 64 5.30 8.08 -2.31
CA ALA A 64 6.30 8.09 -3.36
C ALA A 64 6.61 9.54 -3.71
N ARG A 65 7.86 9.97 -3.48
CA ARG A 65 8.32 11.32 -3.88
C ARG A 65 8.37 11.51 -5.40
N ARG A 66 8.52 10.39 -6.12
CA ARG A 66 8.44 10.26 -7.58
C ARG A 66 8.06 8.82 -7.91
N GLY A 67 7.34 8.64 -9.00
CA GLY A 67 6.97 7.33 -9.49
C GLY A 67 5.90 6.62 -8.65
N LEU A 68 4.87 7.34 -8.23
CA LEU A 68 3.74 6.80 -7.46
C LEU A 68 3.13 5.56 -8.14
N HIS A 69 2.80 5.67 -9.43
CA HIS A 69 2.24 4.56 -10.19
C HIS A 69 3.22 3.38 -10.30
N GLN A 70 4.50 3.66 -10.51
CA GLN A 70 5.54 2.64 -10.61
C GLN A 70 5.73 1.88 -9.29
N ARG A 71 5.67 2.60 -8.15
CA ARG A 71 5.78 2.01 -6.81
C ARG A 71 4.61 1.07 -6.53
N VAL A 72 3.39 1.53 -6.79
CA VAL A 72 2.18 0.70 -6.65
C VAL A 72 2.20 -0.50 -7.59
N ALA A 73 2.53 -0.31 -8.87
CA ALA A 73 2.65 -1.41 -9.82
C ALA A 73 3.68 -2.46 -9.39
N ARG A 74 4.78 -2.03 -8.74
CA ARG A 74 5.75 -2.96 -8.16
C ARG A 74 5.14 -3.79 -7.04
N HIS A 75 4.40 -3.20 -6.11
CA HIS A 75 3.73 -3.96 -5.05
C HIS A 75 2.74 -4.99 -5.61
N LEU A 76 1.99 -4.63 -6.66
CA LEU A 76 1.08 -5.57 -7.34
C LEU A 76 1.84 -6.72 -8.03
N ARG A 77 3.02 -6.45 -8.62
CA ARG A 77 3.90 -7.50 -9.15
C ARG A 77 4.46 -8.40 -8.06
N VAL A 78 4.80 -7.86 -6.88
CA VAL A 78 5.21 -8.66 -5.72
C VAL A 78 4.05 -9.53 -5.24
N ALA A 79 2.85 -8.98 -5.11
CA ALA A 79 1.65 -9.70 -4.66
C ALA A 79 1.20 -10.83 -5.60
N SER A 80 1.52 -10.70 -6.89
CA SER A 80 1.27 -11.73 -7.92
C SER A 80 2.42 -12.72 -8.09
N GLY A 81 3.55 -12.53 -7.40
CA GLY A 81 4.74 -13.37 -7.53
C GLY A 81 5.59 -13.09 -8.79
N GLN A 82 5.29 -12.02 -9.54
CA GLN A 82 6.02 -11.62 -10.75
C GLN A 82 7.29 -10.80 -10.46
N SER A 83 7.52 -10.41 -9.21
CA SER A 83 8.70 -9.67 -8.77
C SER A 83 9.15 -10.18 -7.41
N CYS A 84 10.46 -10.21 -7.18
CA CYS A 84 10.99 -10.40 -5.84
C CYS A 84 10.56 -9.25 -4.92
N GLY A 85 10.17 -9.60 -3.69
CA GLY A 85 9.90 -8.65 -2.62
C GLY A 85 11.15 -8.36 -1.77
N GLY A 86 10.96 -7.75 -0.61
CA GLY A 86 12.02 -7.55 0.39
C GLY A 86 12.61 -6.14 0.45
N HIS A 87 12.14 -5.22 -0.38
CA HIS A 87 12.59 -3.83 -0.29
C HIS A 87 11.76 -2.99 0.68
N TRP A 88 10.50 -3.37 0.93
CA TRP A 88 9.62 -2.70 1.89
C TRP A 88 8.98 -3.71 2.83
N HIS A 89 8.62 -3.27 4.04
CA HIS A 89 7.96 -4.13 5.03
C HIS A 89 6.68 -4.77 4.48
N ILE A 90 5.88 -4.03 3.69
CA ILE A 90 4.66 -4.55 3.07
C ILE A 90 4.92 -5.72 2.12
N ASP A 91 6.08 -5.78 1.47
CA ASP A 91 6.42 -6.87 0.55
C ASP A 91 6.41 -8.23 1.29
N ALA A 92 6.81 -8.27 2.57
CA ALA A 92 6.79 -9.50 3.37
C ALA A 92 5.36 -10.04 3.57
N LEU A 93 4.37 -9.15 3.67
CA LEU A 93 2.95 -9.52 3.70
C LEU A 93 2.44 -9.91 2.31
N LEU A 94 2.77 -9.14 1.28
CA LEU A 94 2.31 -9.37 -0.09
C LEU A 94 2.82 -10.69 -0.69
N MET A 95 4.02 -11.13 -0.31
CA MET A 95 4.58 -12.43 -0.71
C MET A 95 3.91 -13.62 -0.01
N HIS A 96 3.13 -13.38 1.05
CA HIS A 96 2.50 -14.47 1.78
C HIS A 96 1.31 -15.05 0.99
N ARG A 97 1.30 -16.38 0.79
CA ARG A 97 0.30 -17.07 -0.07
C ARG A 97 -1.16 -16.82 0.27
N HIS A 98 -1.45 -16.44 1.52
CA HIS A 98 -2.82 -16.19 2.02
C HIS A 98 -3.23 -14.71 1.95
N ALA A 99 -2.31 -13.83 1.54
CA ALA A 99 -2.54 -12.39 1.37
C ALA A 99 -2.92 -12.08 -0.08
N ARG A 100 -3.89 -11.17 -0.25
CA ARG A 100 -4.34 -10.67 -1.55
C ARG A 100 -4.59 -9.18 -1.47
N VAL A 101 -4.06 -8.41 -2.43
CA VAL A 101 -4.45 -7.02 -2.61
C VAL A 101 -5.86 -7.00 -3.18
N VAL A 102 -6.78 -6.32 -2.50
CA VAL A 102 -8.20 -6.23 -2.88
C VAL A 102 -8.60 -4.83 -3.34
N ALA A 103 -7.85 -3.79 -2.94
CA ALA A 103 -8.04 -2.44 -3.43
C ALA A 103 -6.73 -1.64 -3.35
N VAL A 104 -6.65 -0.60 -4.17
CA VAL A 104 -5.54 0.34 -4.22
C VAL A 104 -6.12 1.73 -4.43
N ASP A 105 -5.81 2.65 -3.53
CA ASP A 105 -6.21 4.05 -3.66
C ASP A 105 -4.96 4.91 -3.81
N LEU A 106 -4.92 5.73 -4.87
CA LEU A 106 -3.85 6.69 -5.08
C LEU A 106 -4.30 8.04 -4.51
N VAL A 107 -3.42 8.69 -3.77
CA VAL A 107 -3.62 10.04 -3.23
C VAL A 107 -2.49 10.91 -3.78
N PRO A 108 -2.60 11.38 -5.05
CA PRO A 108 -1.61 12.26 -5.64
C PRO A 108 -1.38 13.49 -4.75
N GLN A 109 -0.12 13.88 -4.59
CA GLN A 109 0.31 14.97 -3.69
C GLN A 109 -0.08 14.78 -2.20
N GLY A 110 -0.66 13.64 -1.83
CA GLY A 110 -1.02 13.33 -0.46
C GLY A 110 0.19 13.03 0.43
N ASP A 111 -0.01 13.22 1.72
CA ASP A 111 0.96 12.94 2.76
C ASP A 111 0.64 11.62 3.49
N GLU A 112 1.62 10.73 3.55
CA GLU A 112 1.49 9.41 4.19
C GLU A 112 1.29 9.51 5.71
N CYS A 113 1.92 10.50 6.35
CA CYS A 113 1.81 10.74 7.79
C CYS A 113 0.43 11.30 8.14
N GLU A 114 -0.10 12.22 7.32
CA GLU A 114 -1.47 12.71 7.49
C GLU A 114 -2.49 11.57 7.40
N LEU A 115 -2.37 10.73 6.36
CA LEU A 115 -3.20 9.53 6.22
C LEU A 115 -3.08 8.57 7.41
N SER A 116 -1.86 8.40 7.94
CA SER A 116 -1.58 7.55 9.10
C SER A 116 -2.26 8.09 10.36
N LEU A 117 -2.19 9.40 10.61
CA LEU A 117 -2.85 10.03 11.75
C LEU A 117 -4.37 9.95 11.63
N THR A 118 -4.93 10.18 10.43
CA THR A 118 -6.37 10.02 10.18
C THR A 118 -6.81 8.59 10.47
N LEU A 119 -6.09 7.58 9.97
CA LEU A 119 -6.45 6.19 10.25
C LEU A 119 -6.25 5.81 11.70
N ALA A 120 -5.23 6.33 12.39
CA ALA A 120 -5.03 6.06 13.81
C ALA A 120 -6.17 6.60 14.70
N ALA A 121 -6.81 7.70 14.29
CA ALA A 121 -7.95 8.29 14.99
C ALA A 121 -9.30 7.68 14.58
N ALA A 122 -9.36 6.95 13.46
CA ALA A 122 -10.60 6.40 12.93
C ALA A 122 -11.12 5.23 13.80
N PRO A 123 -12.43 5.18 14.10
CA PRO A 123 -13.01 4.05 14.81
C PRO A 123 -12.87 2.77 13.97
N GLY A 124 -12.63 1.64 14.64
CA GLY A 124 -12.50 0.33 14.00
C GLY A 124 -11.15 0.07 13.33
N THR A 125 -10.18 0.96 13.44
CA THR A 125 -8.79 0.69 13.05
C THR A 125 -7.97 0.28 14.26
N SER A 126 -6.94 -0.53 14.04
CA SER A 126 -5.93 -0.81 15.06
C SER A 126 -4.55 -0.98 14.46
N VAL A 127 -3.52 -0.76 15.27
CA VAL A 127 -2.12 -0.96 14.87
C VAL A 127 -1.72 -2.40 15.21
N PRO A 128 -1.64 -3.32 14.23
CA PRO A 128 -1.29 -4.71 14.50
C PRO A 128 0.18 -4.88 14.90
N ILE A 129 1.06 -4.02 14.39
CA ILE A 129 2.50 -4.05 14.60
C ILE A 129 2.98 -2.60 14.68
N ALA A 130 3.47 -2.17 15.85
CA ALA A 130 4.07 -0.86 16.02
C ALA A 130 5.33 -0.71 15.15
N GLY A 131 5.51 0.47 14.55
CA GLY A 131 6.66 0.81 13.70
C GLY A 131 6.63 0.18 12.31
N PHE A 132 5.62 -0.63 11.95
CA PHE A 132 5.57 -1.27 10.64
C PHE A 132 5.47 -0.24 9.52
N GLY A 133 6.52 -0.14 8.71
CA GLY A 133 6.59 0.82 7.60
C GLY A 133 6.83 2.27 8.02
N ALA A 134 6.90 2.56 9.32
CA ALA A 134 7.14 3.90 9.87
C ALA A 134 8.57 4.08 10.40
N THR A 135 9.49 3.15 10.11
CA THR A 135 10.87 3.16 10.65
C THR A 135 11.68 4.37 10.20
N ASP A 136 11.42 4.89 8.99
CA ASP A 136 12.02 6.11 8.44
C ASP A 136 11.12 7.35 8.63
N CYS A 137 9.96 7.21 9.27
CA CYS A 137 9.05 8.30 9.53
C CYS A 137 9.55 9.19 10.67
N ARG A 138 9.74 10.48 10.38
CA ARG A 138 10.16 11.48 11.39
C ARG A 138 8.99 12.16 12.09
N CYS A 139 7.77 11.92 11.63
CA CYS A 139 6.55 12.54 12.15
C CYS A 139 5.94 11.79 13.34
N GLY A 140 6.59 10.70 13.81
CA GLY A 140 6.14 9.95 14.98
C GLY A 140 4.92 9.06 14.73
N CYS A 141 4.68 8.63 13.49
CA CYS A 141 3.57 7.74 13.16
C CYS A 141 3.70 6.39 13.91
N PRO A 142 2.62 5.88 14.53
CA PRO A 142 2.69 4.64 15.31
C PRO A 142 2.96 3.42 14.44
N ALA A 143 2.45 3.42 13.20
CA ALA A 143 2.73 2.47 12.13
C ALA A 143 2.12 3.01 10.83
N HIS A 144 2.51 2.44 9.70
CA HIS A 144 1.85 2.67 8.40
C HIS A 144 1.07 1.44 7.93
N LEU A 145 0.98 0.40 8.76
CA LEU A 145 0.07 -0.73 8.58
C LEU A 145 -1.01 -0.69 9.65
N TYR A 146 -2.26 -0.72 9.23
CA TYR A 146 -3.43 -0.73 10.09
C TYR A 146 -4.27 -1.97 9.80
N ARG A 147 -4.89 -2.56 10.82
CA ARG A 147 -5.93 -3.57 10.68
C ARG A 147 -7.28 -2.86 10.71
N LEU A 148 -8.15 -3.20 9.76
CA LEU A 148 -9.51 -2.68 9.68
C LEU A 148 -10.47 -3.68 10.31
N SER A 149 -11.42 -3.19 11.13
CA SER A 149 -12.54 -3.99 11.60
C SER A 149 -13.46 -4.33 10.42
N SER A 150 -14.22 -5.43 10.56
CA SER A 150 -15.16 -5.87 9.52
C SER A 150 -16.27 -4.86 9.24
N ASP A 151 -16.50 -3.92 10.17
CA ASP A 151 -17.59 -2.94 10.13
C ASP A 151 -17.23 -1.69 9.32
N ILE A 152 -15.97 -1.53 8.93
CA ILE A 152 -15.52 -0.46 8.04
C ILE A 152 -15.76 -0.93 6.59
N ALA A 153 -16.87 -0.46 5.99
CA ALA A 153 -16.95 -0.34 4.53
C ALA A 153 -15.83 0.62 4.09
N SER A 154 -15.08 0.26 3.05
CA SER A 154 -13.87 0.98 2.61
C SER A 154 -14.00 2.51 2.73
N PRO A 155 -13.10 3.20 3.45
CA PRO A 155 -13.13 4.65 3.62
C PRO A 155 -12.64 5.40 2.39
#